data_AF-A0A559T2D2-F1
#
_entry.id   AF-A0A559T2D2-F1
#
_cell.length_a   1.000
_cell.length_b   1.000
_cell.length_c   1.000
_cell.angle_alpha   90.00
_cell.angle_beta   90.00
_cell.angle_gamma   90.00
#
_symmetry.space_group_name_H-M   'P 1'
#
loop_
_entity.id
_entity.type
_entity.pdbx_description
1 polymer ?
#
loop_
_entity_poly.entity_id
_entity_poly.type
_entity_poly.pdbx_seq_one_letter_code
_entity_poly.pdbx_strand_id
1 'polypeptide(L)'
;MKSEMEEKRHWLLTELAEYVTLVAQEHGLSTDSADQLGINVANFICEHFAGQLITFPQDYFFKLSARDLKIYEDWRKRMPWQQLVITYGMTEGGLRKVIKRVEKRILKRSQPGLELFPDDE
;
A
#
# COMPACT_ATOMS: atom_id res chain seq x y z
N MET A 1 26.69 -21.07 3.54
CA MET A 1 25.77 -20.77 2.43
C MET A 1 24.60 -20.04 3.05
N LYS A 2 24.36 -18.76 2.72
CA LYS A 2 23.21 -18.02 3.26
C LYS A 2 21.93 -18.67 2.72
N SER A 3 20.86 -18.72 3.50
CA SER A 3 19.58 -19.23 2.98
C SER A 3 18.96 -18.22 2.02
N GLU A 4 18.17 -18.68 1.05
CA GLU A 4 17.45 -17.82 0.09
C GLU A 4 16.64 -16.71 0.80
N MET A 5 16.07 -17.01 1.97
CA MET A 5 15.34 -16.06 2.80
C MET A 5 16.24 -15.03 3.49
N GLU A 6 17.48 -15.38 3.82
CA GLU A 6 18.47 -14.43 4.33
C GLU A 6 18.91 -13.45 3.25
N GLU A 7 19.08 -13.93 2.02
CA GLU A 7 19.43 -13.09 0.87
C GLU A 7 18.30 -12.11 0.52
N LYS A 8 17.06 -12.61 0.44
CA LYS A 8 15.87 -11.76 0.21
C LYS A 8 15.69 -10.70 1.30
N ARG A 9 15.89 -11.08 2.56
CA ARG A 9 15.81 -10.14 3.69
C ARG A 9 16.92 -9.09 3.62
N HIS A 10 18.15 -9.51 3.35
CA HIS A 10 19.27 -8.58 3.22
C HIS A 10 19.02 -7.58 2.08
N TRP A 11 18.61 -8.09 0.92
CA TRP A 11 18.28 -7.25 -0.23
C TRP A 11 17.18 -6.23 0.10
N LEU A 12 16.06 -6.67 0.70
CA LEU A 12 14.97 -5.76 1.10
C LEU A 12 15.44 -4.64 2.04
N LEU A 13 16.26 -4.96 3.04
CA LEU A 13 16.74 -3.99 4.02
C LEU A 13 17.75 -3.01 3.41
N THR A 14 18.60 -3.48 2.50
CA THR A 14 19.54 -2.63 1.76
C THR A 14 18.78 -1.63 0.88
N GLU A 15 17.86 -2.11 0.03
CA GLU A 15 17.05 -1.25 -0.85
C GLU A 15 16.26 -0.21 -0.05
N LEU A 16 15.72 -0.61 1.10
CA LEU A 16 14.99 0.32 1.96
C LEU A 16 15.90 1.41 2.52
N ALA A 17 17.08 1.05 3.04
CA ALA A 17 18.03 2.01 3.59
C ALA A 17 18.48 2.99 2.51
N GLU A 18 18.85 2.49 1.32
CA GLU A 18 19.26 3.32 0.18
C GLU A 18 18.15 4.25 -0.29
N TYR A 19 16.91 3.77 -0.38
CA TYR A 19 15.78 4.60 -0.77
C TYR A 19 15.49 5.71 0.25
N VAL A 20 15.56 5.41 1.55
CA VAL A 20 15.38 6.42 2.60
C VAL A 20 16.50 7.45 2.57
N THR A 21 17.76 7.02 2.38
CA THR A 21 18.90 7.92 2.19
C THR A 21 18.66 8.86 1.01
N LEU A 22 18.25 8.33 -0.15
CA LEU A 22 17.98 9.12 -1.35
C LEU A 22 16.92 10.20 -1.07
N VAL A 23 15.77 9.81 -0.51
CA VAL A 23 14.68 10.74 -0.19
C VAL A 23 15.13 11.78 0.83
N ALA A 24 15.91 11.38 1.83
CA ALA A 24 16.45 12.30 2.84
C ALA A 24 17.38 13.35 2.22
N GLN A 25 18.25 12.95 1.28
CA GLN A 25 19.11 13.86 0.54
C GLN A 25 18.30 14.81 -0.36
N GLU A 26 17.24 14.32 -1.01
CA GLU A 26 16.30 15.16 -1.78
C GLU A 26 15.62 16.23 -0.91
N HIS A 27 15.44 15.93 0.38
CA HIS A 27 14.92 16.87 1.37
C HIS A 27 16.01 17.75 2.05
N GLY A 28 17.25 17.70 1.57
CA GLY A 28 18.33 18.59 2.00
C GLY A 28 19.12 18.12 3.21
N LEU A 29 19.00 16.86 3.63
CA LEU A 29 19.87 16.30 4.66
C LEU A 29 21.30 16.10 4.13
N SER A 30 22.29 16.24 5.02
CA SER A 30 23.68 15.88 4.67
C SER A 30 23.78 14.38 4.40
N THR A 31 24.74 13.98 3.57
CA THR A 31 24.98 12.56 3.23
C THR A 31 25.09 11.69 4.48
N ASP A 32 25.88 12.12 5.48
CA ASP A 32 26.05 11.38 6.74
C ASP A 32 24.74 11.25 7.53
N SER A 33 23.94 12.31 7.62
CA SER A 33 22.65 12.27 8.31
C SER A 33 21.62 11.41 7.57
N ALA A 34 21.64 11.45 6.23
CA ALA A 34 20.77 10.65 5.38
C ALA A 34 21.10 9.16 5.48
N ASP A 35 22.38 8.80 5.44
CA ASP A 35 22.86 7.42 5.61
C ASP A 35 22.47 6.85 6.98
N GLN A 36 22.69 7.63 8.04
CA GLN A 36 22.25 7.24 9.39
C GLN A 36 20.72 7.06 9.45
N LEU A 37 19.95 7.92 8.80
CA LEU A 37 18.50 7.79 8.76
C LEU A 37 18.06 6.51 8.06
N GLY A 38 18.66 6.18 6.90
CA GLY A 38 18.38 4.94 6.17
C GLY A 38 18.65 3.70 7.01
N ILE A 39 19.82 3.64 7.65
CA ILE A 39 20.20 2.55 8.56
C ILE A 39 19.22 2.43 9.74
N ASN A 40 18.86 3.56 10.36
CA ASN A 40 17.93 3.59 11.49
C ASN A 40 16.56 3.05 11.11
N VAL A 41 16.05 3.37 9.91
CA VAL A 41 14.77 2.83 9.43
C VAL A 41 14.86 1.32 9.19
N ALA A 42 15.94 0.81 8.58
CA ALA A 42 16.13 -0.62 8.40
C ALA A 42 16.21 -1.39 9.74
N ASN A 43 16.91 -0.82 10.73
CA ASN A 43 16.99 -1.37 12.08
C ASN A 43 15.64 -1.34 12.79
N PHE A 44 14.91 -0.23 12.69
CA PHE A 44 13.56 -0.11 13.24
C PHE A 44 12.64 -1.24 12.76
N ILE A 45 12.67 -1.56 11.46
CA ILE A 45 11.86 -2.66 10.91
C ILE A 45 12.29 -4.00 11.50
N CYS A 46 13.59 -4.26 11.59
CA CYS A 46 14.11 -5.51 12.16
C CYS A 46 13.66 -5.70 13.62
N GLU A 47 13.70 -4.63 14.42
CA GLU A 47 13.34 -4.68 15.84
C GLU A 47 11.83 -4.78 16.06
N HIS A 48 11.04 -3.97 15.35
CA HIS A 48 9.59 -3.88 15.60
C HIS A 48 8.79 -5.01 14.96
N PHE A 49 9.29 -5.59 13.86
CA PHE A 49 8.64 -6.69 13.15
C PHE A 49 9.38 -8.02 13.30
N ALA A 50 10.28 -8.11 14.29
CA ALA A 50 10.99 -9.34 14.61
C ALA A 50 10.02 -10.52 14.78
N GLY A 51 10.32 -11.64 14.14
CA GLY A 51 9.52 -12.87 14.23
C GLY A 51 8.21 -12.86 13.42
N GLN A 52 7.86 -11.78 12.73
CA GLN A 52 6.67 -11.71 11.89
C GLN A 52 6.95 -12.15 10.44
N LEU A 53 6.00 -12.86 9.84
CA LEU A 53 6.00 -13.12 8.40
C LEU A 53 5.09 -12.11 7.70
N ILE A 54 5.67 -11.12 7.03
CA ILE A 54 4.95 -10.07 6.31
C ILE A 54 5.03 -10.31 4.81
N THR A 55 3.88 -10.40 4.15
CA THR A 55 3.78 -10.56 2.70
C THR A 55 3.38 -9.25 2.03
N PHE A 56 4.11 -8.84 0.99
CA PHE A 56 3.79 -7.69 0.15
C PHE A 56 3.18 -8.17 -1.18
N PRO A 57 1.86 -8.06 -1.40
CA PRO A 57 1.26 -8.41 -2.69
C PRO A 57 1.76 -7.49 -3.80
N GLN A 58 1.98 -8.03 -5.00
CA GLN A 58 2.47 -7.30 -6.18
C GLN A 58 1.66 -6.03 -6.49
N ASP A 59 0.34 -6.03 -6.25
CA ASP A 59 -0.56 -4.91 -6.53
C ASP A 59 -1.02 -4.16 -5.26
N TYR A 60 -0.24 -4.20 -4.19
CA TYR A 60 -0.60 -3.53 -2.95
C TYR A 60 -0.28 -2.03 -3.00
N PHE A 61 -1.32 -1.20 -3.11
CA PHE A 61 -1.20 0.26 -3.08
C PHE A 61 -1.46 0.80 -1.67
N PHE A 62 -0.38 1.15 -0.96
CA PHE A 62 -0.39 1.65 0.42
C PHE A 62 -1.28 2.90 0.62
N LYS A 63 -1.30 3.86 -0.33
CA LYS A 63 -2.12 5.10 -0.24
C LYS A 63 -3.40 5.12 -1.08
N LEU A 64 -3.47 4.30 -2.15
CA LEU A 64 -4.70 4.19 -2.95
C LEU A 64 -5.81 3.50 -2.13
N SER A 65 -5.46 2.59 -1.20
CA SER A 65 -6.42 1.82 -0.42
C SER A 65 -7.15 2.61 0.67
N ALA A 66 -6.49 3.55 1.37
CA ALA A 66 -7.14 4.31 2.44
C ALA A 66 -8.20 5.27 1.90
N ARG A 67 -7.89 5.98 0.80
CA ARG A 67 -8.86 6.84 0.10
C ARG A 67 -9.98 6.02 -0.52
N ASP A 68 -9.66 4.94 -1.22
CA ASP A 68 -10.65 4.05 -1.84
C ASP A 68 -11.59 3.43 -0.78
N LEU A 69 -11.05 3.01 0.38
CA LEU A 69 -11.83 2.48 1.51
C LEU A 69 -12.76 3.55 2.08
N LYS A 70 -12.27 4.78 2.23
CA LYS A 70 -13.06 5.90 2.75
C LYS A 70 -14.21 6.29 1.80
N ILE A 71 -13.96 6.30 0.50
CA ILE A 71 -14.99 6.45 -0.55
C ILE A 71 -16.03 5.33 -0.43
N TYR A 72 -15.58 4.07 -0.29
CA TYR A 72 -16.44 2.92 -0.15
C TYR A 72 -17.31 2.97 1.12
N GLU A 73 -16.74 3.39 2.26
CA GLU A 73 -17.48 3.55 3.52
C GLU A 73 -18.55 4.64 3.44
N ASP A 74 -18.22 5.79 2.85
CA ASP A 74 -19.17 6.90 2.70
C ASP A 74 -20.29 6.52 1.72
N TRP A 75 -19.98 5.79 0.65
CA TRP A 75 -20.99 5.18 -0.22
C TRP A 75 -21.85 4.14 0.53
N ARG A 76 -21.25 3.26 1.34
CA ARG A 76 -21.96 2.25 2.15
C ARG A 76 -22.88 2.89 3.19
N LYS A 77 -22.54 4.08 3.69
CA LYS A 77 -23.40 4.93 4.53
C LYS A 77 -24.51 5.65 3.76
N ARG A 78 -24.72 5.30 2.48
CA ARG A 78 -25.74 5.85 1.57
C ARG A 78 -25.58 7.34 1.29
N MET A 79 -24.35 7.85 1.27
CA MET A 79 -24.09 9.22 0.81
C MET A 79 -24.54 9.37 -0.66
N PRO A 80 -25.26 10.45 -1.02
CA PRO A 80 -25.68 10.69 -2.40
C PRO A 80 -24.49 10.79 -3.36
N TRP A 81 -24.65 10.30 -4.59
CA TRP A 81 -23.60 10.33 -5.63
C TRP A 81 -23.11 11.75 -5.94
N GLN A 82 -24.01 12.73 -5.99
CA GLN A 82 -23.65 14.13 -6.18
C GLN A 82 -22.73 14.64 -5.08
N GLN A 83 -22.98 14.24 -3.83
CA GLN A 83 -22.15 14.60 -2.69
C GLN A 83 -20.78 13.91 -2.75
N LEU A 84 -20.74 12.62 -3.10
CA LEU A 84 -19.48 11.89 -3.30
C LEU A 84 -18.61 12.54 -4.40
N VAL A 85 -19.20 12.94 -5.52
CA VAL A 85 -18.50 13.62 -6.63
C VAL A 85 -17.85 14.91 -6.14
N ILE A 86 -18.59 15.75 -5.40
CA ILE A 86 -18.09 17.02 -4.87
C ILE A 86 -17.01 16.79 -3.81
N THR A 87 -17.26 15.90 -2.83
CA THR A 87 -16.34 15.64 -1.72
C THR A 87 -15.00 15.08 -2.19
N TYR A 88 -15.02 14.20 -3.19
CA TYR A 88 -13.82 13.50 -3.65
C TYR A 88 -13.21 14.07 -4.94
N GLY A 89 -13.88 15.02 -5.60
CA GLY A 89 -13.40 15.64 -6.85
C GLY A 89 -13.25 14.64 -7.99
N MET A 90 -14.10 13.61 -8.04
CA MET A 90 -14.02 12.51 -9.01
C MET A 90 -15.32 12.40 -9.80
N THR A 91 -15.24 12.00 -11.06
CA THR A 91 -16.43 11.67 -11.84
C THR A 91 -17.15 10.46 -11.24
N GLU A 92 -18.47 10.39 -11.42
CA GLU A 92 -19.28 9.28 -10.91
C GLU A 92 -18.78 7.92 -11.44
N GLY A 93 -18.39 7.85 -12.72
CA GLY A 93 -17.79 6.64 -13.31
C GLY A 93 -16.46 6.25 -12.65
N GLY A 94 -15.64 7.22 -12.27
CA GLY A 94 -14.40 7.00 -11.52
C GLY A 94 -14.68 6.44 -10.11
N LEU A 95 -15.66 7.01 -9.41
CA LEU A 95 -16.09 6.53 -8.08
C LEU A 95 -16.66 5.11 -8.13
N ARG A 96 -17.46 4.77 -9.14
CA ARG A 96 -17.99 3.41 -9.34
C ARG A 96 -16.88 2.37 -9.53
N LYS A 97 -15.83 2.69 -10.29
CA LYS A 97 -14.66 1.81 -10.46
C LYS A 97 -13.89 1.62 -9.15
N VAL A 98 -13.76 2.68 -8.35
CA VAL A 98 -13.15 2.62 -7.01
C VAL A 98 -13.94 1.68 -6.10
N ILE A 99 -15.26 1.84 -6.03
CA ILE A 99 -16.15 1.00 -5.24
C ILE A 99 -16.04 -0.47 -5.67
N LYS A 100 -16.17 -0.77 -6.98
CA LYS A 100 -16.01 -2.13 -7.52
C LYS A 100 -14.65 -2.75 -7.14
N ARG A 101 -13.57 -1.96 -7.19
CA ARG A 101 -12.22 -2.43 -6.80
C ARG A 101 -12.16 -2.80 -5.31
N VAL A 102 -12.76 -2.00 -4.44
CA VAL A 102 -12.82 -2.29 -3.00
C VAL A 102 -13.67 -3.52 -2.72
N GLU A 103 -14.83 -3.66 -3.37
CA GLU A 103 -15.70 -4.85 -3.25
C GLU A 103 -14.97 -6.14 -3.66
N LYS A 104 -14.29 -6.14 -4.83
CA LYS A 104 -13.50 -7.28 -5.29
C LYS A 104 -12.41 -7.67 -4.29
N ARG A 105 -11.78 -6.68 -3.64
CA ARG A 105 -10.76 -6.91 -2.60
C ARG A 105 -11.37 -7.48 -1.31
N ILE A 106 -12.52 -6.96 -0.86
CA ILE A 106 -13.24 -7.49 0.30
C ILE A 106 -13.66 -8.94 0.04
N LEU A 107 -14.24 -9.20 -1.14
CA LEU A 107 -14.70 -10.53 -1.54
C LEU A 107 -13.55 -11.54 -1.59
N LYS A 108 -12.42 -11.17 -2.23
CA LYS A 108 -11.21 -12.01 -2.29
C LYS A 108 -10.63 -12.32 -0.91
N ARG A 109 -10.76 -11.38 0.05
CA ARG A 109 -10.34 -11.59 1.44
C ARG A 109 -11.29 -12.49 2.21
N SER A 110 -12.60 -12.35 2.02
CA SER A 110 -13.61 -13.17 2.72
C SER A 110 -13.77 -14.58 2.14
N GLN A 111 -13.55 -14.75 0.84
CA GLN A 111 -13.70 -16.01 0.11
C GLN A 111 -12.57 -16.13 -0.92
N PRO A 112 -11.40 -16.67 -0.54
CA PRO A 112 -10.32 -16.91 -1.47
C PRO A 112 -10.75 -17.97 -2.50
N GLY A 113 -11.01 -17.56 -3.74
CA GLY A 113 -11.38 -18.45 -4.87
C GLY A 113 -12.63 -18.04 -5.65
N LEU A 114 -13.41 -17.06 -5.18
CA LEU A 114 -14.58 -16.57 -5.91
C LEU A 114 -14.17 -15.50 -6.93
N GLU A 115 -14.03 -15.90 -8.19
CA GLU A 115 -13.95 -14.96 -9.31
C GLU A 115 -15.36 -14.53 -9.69
N LEU A 116 -15.68 -13.25 -9.49
CA LEU A 116 -16.85 -12.66 -10.12
C LEU A 116 -16.64 -12.78 -11.63
N PHE A 117 -17.60 -13.41 -12.32
CA PHE A 117 -17.61 -13.51 -13.78
C PHE A 117 -17.28 -12.13 -14.39
N PRO A 118 -16.48 -12.08 -15.47
CA PRO A 118 -16.23 -10.83 -16.15
C PRO A 118 -17.58 -10.19 -16.49
N ASP A 119 -17.70 -8.87 -16.27
CA ASP A 119 -18.85 -8.11 -16.77
C ASP A 119 -18.86 -8.35 -18.29
N ASP A 120 -19.88 -9.06 -18.80
CA ASP A 120 -20.12 -9.17 -20.23
C ASP A 120 -20.23 -7.76 -20.82
N GLU A 121 -19.54 -7.54 -21.95
CA GLU A 121 -19.28 -6.29 -22.70
C GLU A 121 -20.16 -5.05 -22.44
#